data_AF-A0A835WT91-F1
#
_entry.id   AF-A0A835WT91-F1
#
_cell.length_a   1.000
_cell.length_b   1.000
_cell.length_c   1.000
_cell.angle_alpha   90.00
_cell.angle_beta   90.00
_cell.angle_gamma   90.00
#
_symmetry.space_group_name_H-M   'P 1'
#
loop_
_entity.id
_entity.type
_entity.pdbx_description
1 polymer ?
#
loop_
_entity_poly.entity_id
_entity_poly.type
_entity_poly.pdbx_seq_one_letter_code
_entity_poly.pdbx_strand_id
1 'polypeptide(L)'
;MVLHMLAVFGRETAHPPVLIESEEALKKTHAPMLSEDEQAAEDAACAKIIDTVFSAAKPASRHKQLMGKGSGFLYEASPYCSYAERDGVHVIFTGEVSEWPGIDVVSSAHDAFVRNEPPLEANDAAWLLDFYGTFGRGASESTTERALECLARVKGTFAFIIYDAVHHRVLAARDSDGVQPLFWGCTDSGQLMFGSVADDLDGCNPTAAPFPAGTLFASERHTVAYSPGAYGWVIVDDDFPGLIMSFQRTKEGAEGWRNVKAIPRVTSKGVVCGAVYKVASAQNMDSA
;
A
#
# COMPACT_ATOMS: atom_id res chain seq x y z
N MET A 1 20.01 5.49 -10.22
CA MET A 1 19.99 5.53 -8.75
C MET A 1 18.82 4.66 -8.33
N VAL A 2 19.05 3.58 -7.57
CA VAL A 2 18.00 2.60 -7.25
C VAL A 2 17.25 3.08 -6.02
N LEU A 3 15.95 3.27 -6.17
CA LEU A 3 15.02 3.45 -5.06
C LEU A 3 14.72 2.08 -4.50
N HIS A 4 15.05 1.85 -3.23
CA HIS A 4 14.99 0.53 -2.64
C HIS A 4 14.13 0.57 -1.38
N MET A 5 12.97 -0.07 -1.43
CA MET A 5 12.11 -0.34 -0.30
C MET A 5 11.46 -1.72 -0.43
N LEU A 6 11.19 -2.35 0.71
CA LEU A 6 10.42 -3.57 0.83
C LEU A 6 9.59 -3.50 2.11
N ALA A 7 8.31 -3.81 2.03
CA ALA A 7 7.43 -4.03 3.17
C ALA A 7 6.80 -5.41 3.06
N VAL A 8 6.71 -6.09 4.19
CA VAL A 8 6.06 -7.39 4.38
C VAL A 8 4.98 -7.18 5.44
N PHE A 9 3.77 -7.63 5.15
CA PHE A 9 2.65 -7.58 6.07
C PHE A 9 2.15 -8.98 6.33
N GLY A 10 2.01 -9.28 7.62
CA GLY A 10 1.44 -10.53 8.08
C GLY A 10 -0.02 -10.66 7.68
N ARG A 11 -0.53 -11.89 7.75
CA ARG A 11 -1.88 -12.21 7.29
C ARG A 11 -2.97 -11.48 8.09
N GLU A 12 -2.73 -11.27 9.39
CA GLU A 12 -3.65 -10.56 10.28
C GLU A 12 -3.54 -9.04 10.13
N THR A 13 -2.50 -8.56 9.43
CA THR A 13 -2.20 -7.13 9.26
C THR A 13 -2.74 -6.60 7.93
N ALA A 14 -2.59 -7.35 6.84
CA ALA A 14 -3.07 -6.94 5.53
C ALA A 14 -3.58 -8.13 4.71
N HIS A 15 -4.83 -8.02 4.29
CA HIS A 15 -5.48 -9.02 3.45
C HIS A 15 -5.22 -8.71 1.97
N PRO A 16 -4.68 -9.66 1.20
CA PRO A 16 -4.52 -9.51 -0.25
C PRO A 16 -5.87 -9.32 -0.97
N PRO A 17 -5.89 -8.66 -2.13
CA PRO A 17 -7.08 -8.57 -2.97
C PRO A 17 -7.33 -9.88 -3.73
N VAL A 18 -8.58 -10.15 -4.07
CA VAL A 18 -9.05 -11.41 -4.68
C VAL A 18 -8.20 -11.81 -5.89
N LEU A 19 -7.81 -13.08 -5.98
CA LEU A 19 -7.03 -13.69 -7.09
C LEU A 19 -5.52 -13.42 -7.07
N ILE A 20 -4.95 -12.66 -6.13
CA ILE A 20 -3.48 -12.56 -6.01
C ILE A 20 -2.89 -13.74 -5.22
N GLU A 21 -3.67 -14.34 -4.33
CA GLU A 21 -3.23 -15.43 -3.44
C GLU A 21 -2.97 -16.74 -4.20
N SER A 22 -2.04 -17.54 -3.68
CA SER A 22 -1.89 -18.94 -4.08
C SER A 22 -3.00 -19.80 -3.47
N GLU A 23 -3.19 -21.01 -4.01
CA GLU A 23 -4.16 -21.98 -3.46
C GLU A 23 -3.82 -22.34 -2.01
N GLU A 24 -2.52 -22.42 -1.70
CA GLU A 24 -1.98 -22.65 -0.38
C GLU A 24 -2.28 -21.50 0.59
N ALA A 25 -2.15 -20.25 0.14
CA ALA A 25 -2.51 -19.07 0.91
C ALA A 25 -4.02 -19.02 1.21
N LEU A 26 -4.87 -19.27 0.19
CA LEU A 26 -6.33 -19.30 0.33
C LEU A 26 -6.83 -20.32 1.35
N LYS A 27 -6.19 -21.49 1.42
CA LYS A 27 -6.52 -22.52 2.43
C LYS A 27 -6.27 -22.04 3.86
N LYS A 28 -5.36 -21.08 4.03
CA LYS A 28 -4.93 -20.58 5.33
C LYS A 28 -5.54 -19.22 5.68
N THR A 29 -6.00 -18.41 4.71
CA THR A 29 -6.66 -17.12 4.96
C THR A 29 -8.08 -17.24 5.50
N HIS A 30 -8.73 -18.39 5.33
CA HIS A 30 -10.02 -18.68 5.97
C HIS A 30 -9.90 -19.31 7.37
N ALA A 31 -8.68 -19.46 7.89
CA ALA A 31 -8.46 -20.04 9.22
C ALA A 31 -8.65 -18.97 10.32
N PRO A 32 -9.09 -19.37 11.53
CA PRO A 32 -9.17 -18.46 12.68
C PRO A 32 -7.78 -17.90 13.07
N MET A 33 -7.77 -16.89 13.96
CA MET A 33 -6.57 -16.25 14.54
C MET A 33 -5.42 -17.24 14.73
N LEU A 34 -4.21 -16.81 14.37
CA LEU A 34 -3.02 -17.66 14.42
C LEU A 34 -2.76 -18.15 15.85
N SER A 35 -2.38 -19.41 15.99
CA SER A 35 -1.78 -19.89 17.25
C SER A 35 -0.45 -19.17 17.53
N GLU A 36 0.00 -19.15 18.78
CA GLU A 36 1.27 -18.50 19.16
C GLU A 36 2.46 -19.06 18.35
N ASP A 37 2.48 -20.38 18.10
CA ASP A 37 3.51 -21.04 17.31
C ASP A 37 3.47 -20.62 15.83
N GLU A 38 2.27 -20.50 15.26
CA GLU A 38 2.10 -20.03 13.88
C GLU A 38 2.48 -18.55 13.75
N GLN A 39 2.14 -17.73 14.75
CA GLN A 39 2.51 -16.33 14.79
C GLN A 39 4.03 -16.14 14.87
N ALA A 40 4.70 -16.94 15.72
CA ALA A 40 6.16 -16.94 15.83
C ALA A 40 6.83 -17.42 14.53
N ALA A 41 6.26 -18.42 13.85
CA ALA A 41 6.74 -18.88 12.55
C ALA A 41 6.60 -17.80 11.47
N GLU A 42 5.49 -17.06 11.46
CA GLU A 42 5.25 -15.95 10.53
C GLU A 42 6.19 -14.77 10.79
N ASP A 43 6.43 -14.43 12.06
CA ASP A 43 7.42 -13.43 12.47
C ASP A 43 8.83 -13.81 12.02
N ALA A 44 9.22 -15.08 12.22
CA ALA A 44 10.52 -15.57 11.79
C ALA A 44 10.67 -15.57 10.26
N ALA A 45 9.61 -15.88 9.52
CA ALA A 45 9.59 -15.80 8.06
C ALA A 45 9.76 -14.35 7.57
N CYS A 46 9.01 -13.41 8.15
CA CYS A 46 9.14 -11.98 7.88
C CYS A 46 10.57 -11.49 8.15
N ALA A 47 11.11 -11.80 9.34
CA ALA A 47 12.45 -11.39 9.73
C ALA A 47 13.51 -11.91 8.74
N LYS A 48 13.41 -13.18 8.32
CA LYS A 48 14.32 -13.77 7.33
C LYS A 48 14.30 -13.03 5.99
N ILE A 49 13.12 -12.70 5.48
CA ILE A 49 12.97 -11.97 4.21
C ILE A 49 13.62 -10.59 4.33
N ILE A 50 13.23 -9.82 5.36
CA ILE A 50 13.75 -8.48 5.60
C ILE A 50 15.28 -8.49 5.81
N ASP A 51 15.82 -9.44 6.58
CA ASP A 51 17.24 -9.54 6.86
C ASP A 51 18.07 -9.89 5.63
N THR A 52 17.53 -10.73 4.74
CA THR A 52 18.18 -11.09 3.47
C THR A 52 18.37 -9.85 2.60
N VAL A 53 17.29 -9.10 2.38
CA VAL A 53 17.30 -7.90 1.53
C VAL A 53 18.08 -6.76 2.20
N PHE A 54 17.95 -6.58 3.52
CA PHE A 54 18.73 -5.60 4.28
C PHE A 54 20.23 -5.88 4.19
N SER A 55 20.65 -7.15 4.20
CA SER A 55 22.06 -7.52 4.10
C SER A 55 22.65 -7.18 2.73
N ALA A 56 21.85 -7.27 1.66
CA ALA A 56 22.22 -6.88 0.31
C ALA A 56 22.16 -5.34 0.08
N ALA A 57 21.36 -4.62 0.87
CA ALA A 57 21.20 -3.17 0.77
C ALA A 57 22.47 -2.39 1.17
N LYS A 58 22.57 -1.14 0.69
CA LYS A 58 23.71 -0.25 0.96
C LYS A 58 23.87 0.05 2.46
N PRO A 59 25.00 -0.30 3.10
CA PRO A 59 25.15 -0.18 4.55
C PRO A 59 24.96 1.23 5.13
N ALA A 60 25.33 2.28 4.37
CA ALA A 60 25.30 3.65 4.86
C ALA A 60 23.89 4.29 4.88
N SER A 61 22.95 3.74 4.10
CA SER A 61 21.62 4.32 3.91
C SER A 61 20.48 3.35 4.23
N ARG A 62 20.79 2.08 4.54
CA ARG A 62 19.76 1.08 4.83
C ARG A 62 19.17 1.26 6.23
N HIS A 63 17.86 1.15 6.30
CA HIS A 63 17.08 1.11 7.53
C HIS A 63 16.13 -0.08 7.46
N LYS A 64 15.80 -0.66 8.62
CA LYS A 64 14.76 -1.68 8.73
C LYS A 64 14.03 -1.56 10.05
N GLN A 65 12.80 -2.05 10.09
CA GLN A 65 12.01 -2.17 11.30
C GLN A 65 11.15 -3.43 11.23
N LEU A 66 11.22 -4.26 12.27
CA LEU A 66 10.29 -5.36 12.47
C LEU A 66 9.20 -4.89 13.43
N MET A 67 7.95 -5.18 13.09
CA MET A 67 6.78 -4.69 13.82
C MET A 67 6.01 -5.79 14.55
N GLY A 68 6.44 -7.06 14.38
CA GLY A 68 5.71 -8.23 14.85
C GLY A 68 4.49 -8.51 13.96
N LYS A 69 3.71 -9.55 14.32
CA LYS A 69 2.55 -9.99 13.54
C LYS A 69 2.87 -10.23 12.07
N GLY A 70 3.98 -10.92 11.79
CA GLY A 70 4.46 -11.22 10.45
C GLY A 70 4.82 -9.98 9.63
N SER A 71 4.99 -8.81 10.26
CA SER A 71 5.07 -7.52 9.58
C SER A 71 6.40 -6.80 9.84
N GLY A 72 6.90 -6.14 8.81
CA GLY A 72 8.14 -5.38 8.87
C GLY A 72 8.49 -4.75 7.53
N PHE A 73 9.47 -3.86 7.54
CA PHE A 73 9.90 -3.16 6.34
C PHE A 73 11.39 -2.81 6.38
N LEU A 74 11.92 -2.46 5.21
CA LEU A 74 13.22 -1.85 5.03
C LEU A 74 13.16 -0.80 3.92
N TYR A 75 14.09 0.14 3.97
CA TYR A 75 14.29 1.12 2.90
C TYR A 75 15.74 1.61 2.87
N GLU A 76 16.20 2.08 1.72
CA GLU A 76 17.44 2.84 1.58
C GLU A 76 17.12 4.34 1.52
N ALA A 77 17.48 5.07 2.58
CA ALA A 77 17.31 6.50 2.67
C ALA A 77 18.03 7.22 1.51
N SER A 78 17.29 8.05 0.80
CA SER A 78 17.81 8.92 -0.25
C SER A 78 16.90 10.14 -0.41
N PRO A 79 17.29 11.17 -1.18
CA PRO A 79 16.41 12.32 -1.42
C PRO A 79 15.04 11.95 -2.01
N TYR A 80 14.92 10.75 -2.59
CA TYR A 80 13.73 10.25 -3.29
C TYR A 80 13.17 8.98 -2.64
N CYS A 81 13.70 8.57 -1.48
CA CYS A 81 13.22 7.43 -0.69
C CYS A 81 13.27 7.85 0.77
N SER A 82 12.12 8.21 1.31
CA SER A 82 11.98 8.80 2.64
C SER A 82 11.04 7.98 3.51
N TYR A 83 11.17 8.20 4.82
CA TYR A 83 10.38 7.55 5.85
C TYR A 83 9.96 8.57 6.89
N ALA A 84 8.74 8.41 7.40
CA ALA A 84 8.21 9.18 8.52
C ALA A 84 7.32 8.29 9.38
N GLU A 85 7.27 8.60 10.68
CA GLU A 85 6.43 7.91 11.65
C GLU A 85 5.81 8.92 12.61
N ARG A 86 4.55 8.68 12.99
CA ARG A 86 3.84 9.46 14.00
C ARG A 86 2.68 8.65 14.54
N ASP A 87 2.59 8.57 15.87
CA ASP A 87 1.49 7.93 16.59
C ASP A 87 1.21 6.49 16.11
N GLY A 88 2.24 5.73 15.71
CA GLY A 88 2.07 4.36 15.19
C GLY A 88 1.62 4.26 13.73
N VAL A 89 1.61 5.37 13.00
CA VAL A 89 1.45 5.40 11.54
C VAL A 89 2.82 5.52 10.89
N HIS A 90 3.18 4.51 10.09
CA HIS A 90 4.45 4.40 9.40
C HIS A 90 4.24 4.68 7.91
N VAL A 91 5.07 5.56 7.34
CA VAL A 91 5.00 5.94 5.92
C VAL A 91 6.36 5.73 5.28
N ILE A 92 6.39 4.91 4.23
CA ILE A 92 7.55 4.76 3.35
C ILE A 92 7.15 5.33 2.00
N PHE A 93 7.95 6.26 1.49
CA PHE A 93 7.65 6.99 0.26
C PHE A 93 8.85 6.93 -0.68
N THR A 94 8.60 6.61 -1.95
CA THR A 94 9.57 6.76 -3.03
C THR A 94 9.04 7.68 -4.13
N GLY A 95 9.89 8.54 -4.65
CA GLY A 95 9.55 9.45 -5.74
C GLY A 95 9.86 10.91 -5.43
N GLU A 96 9.15 11.80 -6.12
CA GLU A 96 9.29 13.24 -6.03
C GLU A 96 7.93 13.88 -6.33
N VAL A 97 7.41 14.66 -5.38
CA VAL A 97 6.14 15.38 -5.53
C VAL A 97 6.42 16.87 -5.52
N SER A 98 5.94 17.56 -6.55
CA SER A 98 6.09 19.02 -6.67
C SER A 98 4.93 19.76 -5.99
N GLU A 99 3.72 19.19 -6.04
CA GLU A 99 2.53 19.77 -5.44
C GLU A 99 1.73 18.71 -4.69
N TRP A 100 1.69 18.85 -3.36
CA TRP A 100 0.77 18.13 -2.49
C TRP A 100 -0.56 18.93 -2.40
N PRO A 101 -1.72 18.29 -2.23
CA PRO A 101 -2.99 19.01 -2.10
C PRO A 101 -2.96 20.02 -0.95
N GLY A 102 -2.97 21.32 -1.29
CA GLY A 102 -2.91 22.42 -0.31
C GLY A 102 -1.51 22.83 0.13
N ILE A 103 -0.45 22.19 -0.39
CA ILE A 103 0.95 22.50 -0.08
C ILE A 103 1.74 22.56 -1.40
N ASP A 104 2.16 23.76 -1.78
CA ASP A 104 3.13 23.97 -2.86
C ASP A 104 4.54 23.96 -2.27
N VAL A 105 5.26 22.84 -2.47
CA VAL A 105 6.61 22.64 -1.90
C VAL A 105 7.59 23.66 -2.49
N VAL A 106 7.47 23.96 -3.77
CA VAL A 106 8.34 24.90 -4.48
C VAL A 106 8.11 26.32 -3.98
N SER A 107 6.85 26.74 -3.88
CA SER A 107 6.49 28.07 -3.34
C SER A 107 6.89 28.20 -1.87
N SER A 108 6.70 27.15 -1.06
CA SER A 108 7.06 27.16 0.36
C SER A 108 8.57 27.28 0.57
N ALA A 109 9.36 26.54 -0.22
CA ALA A 109 10.81 26.64 -0.20
C ALA A 109 11.30 28.01 -0.70
N HIS A 110 10.65 28.57 -1.73
CA HIS A 110 10.93 29.92 -2.22
C HIS A 110 10.66 30.99 -1.14
N ASP A 111 9.50 30.93 -0.48
CA ASP A 111 9.13 31.86 0.59
C ASP A 111 10.09 31.79 1.78
N ALA A 112 10.47 30.58 2.21
CA ALA A 112 11.45 30.40 3.27
C ALA A 112 12.81 31.00 2.89
N PHE A 113 13.26 30.78 1.64
CA PHE A 113 14.48 31.38 1.12
C PHE A 113 14.40 32.93 1.11
N VAL A 114 13.28 33.50 0.66
CA VAL A 114 13.06 34.96 0.66
C VAL A 114 13.05 35.53 2.08
N ARG A 115 12.54 34.77 3.07
CA ARG A 115 12.49 35.16 4.49
C ARG A 115 13.78 34.89 5.26
N ASN A 116 14.77 34.25 4.64
CA ASN A 116 15.98 33.77 5.30
C ASN A 116 15.65 32.85 6.51
N GLU A 117 14.60 32.07 6.36
CA GLU A 117 14.18 31.02 7.28
C GLU A 117 14.61 29.67 6.71
N PRO A 118 14.92 28.67 7.55
CA PRO A 118 15.11 27.31 7.05
C PRO A 118 13.81 26.85 6.38
N PRO A 119 13.88 26.17 5.22
CA PRO A 119 12.69 25.59 4.62
C PRO A 119 12.03 24.65 5.63
N LEU A 120 10.72 24.44 5.50
CA LEU A 120 10.04 23.36 6.21
C LEU A 120 10.73 22.05 5.79
N GLU A 121 11.66 21.55 6.61
CA GLU A 121 12.39 20.30 6.40
C GLU A 121 11.46 19.12 6.65
N ALA A 122 10.42 18.99 5.83
CA ALA A 122 9.57 17.83 5.76
C ALA A 122 9.90 17.08 4.47
N ASN A 123 10.32 15.82 4.62
CA ASN A 123 10.44 14.90 3.51
C ASN A 123 9.04 14.50 3.00
N ASP A 124 8.95 13.94 1.79
CA ASP A 124 7.66 13.56 1.20
C ASP A 124 6.85 12.56 2.06
N ALA A 125 7.53 11.67 2.78
CA ALA A 125 6.87 10.78 3.74
C ALA A 125 6.19 11.56 4.88
N ALA A 126 6.80 12.65 5.38
CA ALA A 126 6.23 13.49 6.43
C ALA A 126 5.01 14.28 5.92
N TRP A 127 5.06 14.79 4.69
CA TRP A 127 3.92 15.43 4.04
C TRP A 127 2.76 14.46 3.82
N LEU A 128 3.07 13.26 3.34
CA LEU A 128 2.08 12.20 3.19
C LEU A 128 1.47 11.77 4.53
N LEU A 129 2.27 11.78 5.61
CA LEU A 129 1.80 11.48 6.96
C LEU A 129 0.89 12.59 7.52
N ASP A 130 1.23 13.87 7.32
CA ASP A 130 0.34 15.00 7.64
C ASP A 130 -0.98 14.88 6.89
N PHE A 131 -0.88 14.57 5.60
CA PHE A 131 -2.02 14.38 4.74
C PHE A 131 -2.91 13.22 5.20
N TYR A 132 -2.32 12.07 5.54
CA TYR A 132 -3.03 10.93 6.12
C TYR A 132 -3.74 11.30 7.43
N GLY A 133 -3.12 12.12 8.27
CA GLY A 133 -3.74 12.62 9.50
C GLY A 133 -5.03 13.41 9.28
N THR A 134 -5.25 13.97 8.08
CA THR A 134 -6.49 14.69 7.74
C THR A 134 -7.69 13.79 7.50
N PHE A 135 -7.47 12.49 7.28
CA PHE A 135 -8.51 11.53 6.92
C PHE A 135 -9.53 11.25 8.04
N GLY A 136 -9.27 11.72 9.26
CA GLY A 136 -10.14 11.51 10.40
C GLY A 136 -9.95 10.10 10.98
N ARG A 137 -10.02 9.99 12.32
CA ARG A 137 -9.77 8.74 13.06
C ARG A 137 -10.91 7.70 12.97
N GLY A 138 -11.87 7.90 12.07
CA GLY A 138 -13.07 7.07 11.95
C GLY A 138 -13.14 6.34 10.62
N ALA A 139 -13.45 5.04 10.67
CA ALA A 139 -13.77 4.24 9.49
C ALA A 139 -15.16 4.65 8.97
N SER A 140 -15.18 5.52 7.96
CA SER A 140 -16.37 5.75 7.13
C SER A 140 -15.92 5.67 5.67
N GLU A 141 -16.83 5.25 4.80
CA GLU A 141 -16.73 5.29 3.32
C GLU A 141 -16.05 6.57 2.80
N SER A 142 -16.21 7.68 3.55
CA SER A 142 -15.56 8.98 3.30
C SER A 142 -14.03 8.97 3.25
N THR A 143 -13.34 8.05 3.94
CA THR A 143 -11.87 8.15 4.06
C THR A 143 -11.17 7.70 2.79
N THR A 144 -11.61 6.57 2.23
CA THR A 144 -11.05 6.02 0.99
C THR A 144 -11.35 6.94 -0.19
N GLU A 145 -12.58 7.46 -0.28
CA GLU A 145 -12.95 8.44 -1.32
C GLU A 145 -12.08 9.70 -1.26
N ARG A 146 -11.90 10.28 -0.06
CA ARG A 146 -11.00 11.43 0.13
C ARG A 146 -9.56 11.11 -0.26
N ALA A 147 -9.07 9.92 0.05
CA ALA A 147 -7.74 9.49 -0.38
C ALA A 147 -7.63 9.48 -1.91
N LEU A 148 -8.62 8.92 -2.61
CA LEU A 148 -8.65 8.92 -4.07
C LEU A 148 -8.70 10.35 -4.64
N GLU A 149 -9.53 11.23 -4.08
CA GLU A 149 -9.63 12.63 -4.53
C GLU A 149 -8.32 13.39 -4.44
N CYS A 150 -7.60 13.19 -3.35
CA CYS A 150 -6.34 13.85 -3.13
C CYS A 150 -5.21 13.25 -3.96
N LEU A 151 -5.11 11.92 -4.05
CA LEU A 151 -4.13 11.26 -4.91
C LEU A 151 -4.29 11.66 -6.38
N ALA A 152 -5.53 11.88 -6.83
CA ALA A 152 -5.80 12.38 -8.18
C ALA A 152 -5.30 13.82 -8.42
N ARG A 153 -5.03 14.59 -7.36
CA ARG A 153 -4.53 15.98 -7.44
C ARG A 153 -3.03 16.11 -7.19
N VAL A 154 -2.38 15.06 -6.70
CA VAL A 154 -0.92 15.05 -6.49
C VAL A 154 -0.23 15.20 -7.85
N LYS A 155 0.68 16.17 -7.97
CA LYS A 155 1.55 16.30 -9.13
C LYS A 155 2.95 15.83 -8.79
N GLY A 156 3.41 14.82 -9.50
CA GLY A 156 4.72 14.22 -9.30
C GLY A 156 4.69 12.73 -9.59
N THR A 157 5.77 12.07 -9.22
CA THR A 157 5.91 10.61 -9.34
C THR A 157 6.05 10.04 -7.94
N PHE A 158 5.32 8.97 -7.65
CA PHE A 158 5.30 8.42 -6.30
C PHE A 158 4.97 6.92 -6.31
N ALA A 159 5.57 6.21 -5.38
CA ALA A 159 5.06 4.96 -4.85
C ALA A 159 5.20 5.01 -3.34
N PHE A 160 4.17 4.63 -2.60
CA PHE A 160 4.23 4.67 -1.14
C PHE A 160 3.48 3.53 -0.50
N ILE A 161 3.82 3.29 0.76
CA ILE A 161 3.17 2.35 1.65
C ILE A 161 2.93 3.07 2.97
N ILE A 162 1.68 3.07 3.44
CA ILE A 162 1.27 3.56 4.75
C ILE A 162 0.81 2.34 5.54
N TYR A 163 1.39 2.15 6.72
CA TYR A 163 0.90 1.20 7.71
C TYR A 163 0.46 1.94 8.97
N ASP A 164 -0.84 1.86 9.24
CA ASP A 164 -1.44 2.36 10.46
C ASP A 164 -1.62 1.20 11.44
N ALA A 165 -0.73 1.12 12.43
CA ALA A 165 -0.76 0.08 13.45
C ALA A 165 -1.91 0.28 14.45
N VAL A 166 -2.45 1.50 14.57
CA VAL A 166 -3.55 1.84 15.49
C VAL A 166 -4.88 1.36 14.92
N HIS A 167 -5.10 1.58 13.63
CA HIS A 167 -6.33 1.23 12.93
C HIS A 167 -6.22 -0.08 12.12
N HIS A 168 -5.10 -0.81 12.24
CA HIS A 168 -4.84 -2.05 11.49
C HIS A 168 -5.10 -1.91 9.99
N ARG A 169 -4.51 -0.87 9.41
CA ARG A 169 -4.75 -0.50 8.01
C ARG A 169 -3.45 -0.42 7.23
N VAL A 170 -3.46 -1.00 6.04
CA VAL A 170 -2.38 -0.86 5.06
C VAL A 170 -2.92 -0.18 3.81
N LEU A 171 -2.33 0.95 3.45
CA LEU A 171 -2.55 1.62 2.17
C LEU A 171 -1.28 1.55 1.34
N ALA A 172 -1.40 1.28 0.04
CA ALA A 172 -0.29 1.41 -0.89
C ALA A 172 -0.77 2.06 -2.17
N ALA A 173 0.02 2.95 -2.76
CA ALA A 173 -0.35 3.58 -4.03
C ALA A 173 0.85 3.77 -4.95
N ARG A 174 0.55 3.89 -6.24
CA ARG A 174 1.52 4.16 -7.30
C ARG A 174 0.97 5.22 -8.25
N ASP A 175 1.83 6.13 -8.68
CA ASP A 175 1.51 7.23 -9.58
C ASP A 175 0.80 6.79 -10.86
N SER A 176 0.04 7.71 -11.45
CA SER A 176 -0.82 7.44 -12.62
C SER A 176 -0.05 6.99 -13.86
N ASP A 177 1.17 7.47 -14.02
CA ASP A 177 2.04 7.17 -15.17
C ASP A 177 2.89 5.91 -14.92
N GLY A 178 2.91 5.40 -13.68
CA GLY A 178 3.67 4.23 -13.26
C GLY A 178 5.18 4.46 -13.30
N VAL A 179 5.65 5.70 -13.16
CA VAL A 179 7.06 6.06 -13.24
C VAL A 179 7.84 5.44 -12.08
N GLN A 180 7.30 5.52 -10.85
CA GLN A 180 7.95 4.89 -9.71
C GLN A 180 7.73 3.38 -9.76
N PRO A 181 8.77 2.57 -9.57
CA PRO A 181 8.63 1.12 -9.55
C PRO A 181 7.97 0.68 -8.23
N LEU A 182 6.92 -0.11 -8.36
CA LEU A 182 6.30 -0.82 -7.25
C LEU A 182 5.78 -2.17 -7.74
N PHE A 183 6.12 -3.20 -7.00
CA PHE A 183 5.72 -4.58 -7.19
C PHE A 183 5.04 -5.06 -5.91
N TRP A 184 4.21 -6.08 -6.06
CA TRP A 184 3.55 -6.73 -4.95
C TRP A 184 3.35 -8.22 -5.23
N GLY A 185 3.10 -8.97 -4.18
CA GLY A 185 2.85 -10.40 -4.27
C GLY A 185 2.40 -10.94 -2.92
N CYS A 186 1.87 -12.16 -2.95
CA CYS A 186 1.48 -12.89 -1.75
C CYS A 186 2.34 -14.15 -1.65
N THR A 187 2.93 -14.39 -0.49
CA THR A 187 3.65 -15.64 -0.21
C THR A 187 2.66 -16.79 -0.02
N ASP A 188 3.15 -18.04 -0.06
CA ASP A 188 2.38 -19.23 0.30
C ASP A 188 2.01 -19.32 1.80
N SER A 189 2.61 -18.47 2.64
CA SER A 189 2.17 -18.27 4.02
C SER A 189 0.94 -17.34 4.11
N GLY A 190 0.67 -16.55 3.07
CA GLY A 190 -0.39 -15.54 3.05
C GLY A 190 0.10 -14.13 3.42
N GLN A 191 1.41 -13.90 3.49
CA GLN A 191 1.98 -12.58 3.77
C GLN A 191 1.95 -11.74 2.49
N LEU A 192 1.47 -10.50 2.61
CA LEU A 192 1.41 -9.54 1.51
C LEU A 192 2.69 -8.72 1.48
N MET A 193 3.36 -8.69 0.33
CA MET A 193 4.62 -7.98 0.14
C MET A 193 4.46 -6.83 -0.86
N PHE A 194 5.17 -5.74 -0.61
CA PHE A 194 5.31 -4.59 -1.51
C PHE A 194 6.79 -4.23 -1.63
N GLY A 195 7.31 -4.06 -2.84
CA GLY A 195 8.72 -3.70 -3.01
C GLY A 195 8.98 -2.91 -4.28
N SER A 196 10.02 -2.09 -4.28
CA SER A 196 10.42 -1.33 -5.47
C SER A 196 11.29 -2.14 -6.45
N VAL A 197 11.81 -3.28 -6.02
CA VAL A 197 12.60 -4.22 -6.83
C VAL A 197 11.89 -5.56 -6.86
N ALA A 198 11.62 -6.08 -8.07
CA ALA A 198 10.85 -7.32 -8.22
C ALA A 198 11.55 -8.55 -7.62
N ASP A 199 12.88 -8.60 -7.68
CA ASP A 199 13.68 -9.72 -7.19
C ASP A 199 13.67 -9.84 -5.66
N ASP A 200 13.29 -8.77 -4.95
CA ASP A 200 13.19 -8.78 -3.48
C ASP A 200 11.90 -9.45 -2.97
N LEU A 201 10.93 -9.72 -3.87
CA LEU A 201 9.68 -10.42 -3.54
C LEU A 201 9.88 -11.94 -3.49
N ASP A 202 10.89 -12.38 -2.74
CA ASP A 202 11.18 -13.80 -2.54
C ASP A 202 9.99 -14.50 -1.88
N GLY A 203 9.71 -15.74 -2.31
CA GLY A 203 8.55 -16.49 -1.87
C GLY A 203 7.20 -16.06 -2.45
N CYS A 204 7.13 -14.98 -3.25
CA CYS A 204 5.92 -14.58 -3.97
C CYS A 204 5.81 -15.16 -5.39
N ASN A 205 6.70 -16.05 -5.84
CA ASN A 205 6.54 -16.65 -7.17
C ASN A 205 5.51 -17.79 -7.10
N PRO A 206 4.47 -17.81 -7.97
CA PRO A 206 4.26 -16.99 -9.17
C PRO A 206 3.33 -15.77 -9.00
N THR A 207 2.88 -15.46 -7.79
CA THR A 207 1.91 -14.38 -7.48
C THR A 207 2.46 -12.97 -7.72
N ALA A 208 3.79 -12.79 -7.69
CA ALA A 208 4.49 -11.53 -7.87
C ALA A 208 4.10 -10.85 -9.20
N ALA A 209 3.74 -9.57 -9.12
CA ALA A 209 3.31 -8.77 -10.26
C ALA A 209 3.70 -7.29 -10.06
N PRO A 210 3.73 -6.47 -11.12
CA PRO A 210 3.76 -5.03 -10.98
C PRO A 210 2.50 -4.54 -10.26
N PHE A 211 2.67 -3.61 -9.31
CA PHE A 211 1.56 -2.90 -8.71
C PHE A 211 0.95 -1.93 -9.75
N PRO A 212 -0.37 -1.91 -9.95
CA PRO A 212 -0.99 -1.15 -11.04
C PRO A 212 -0.85 0.36 -10.86
N ALA A 213 -0.47 1.05 -11.94
CA ALA A 213 -0.35 2.50 -11.98
C ALA A 213 -1.71 3.19 -11.78
N GLY A 214 -1.71 4.33 -11.09
CA GLY A 214 -2.91 5.14 -10.84
C GLY A 214 -3.93 4.48 -9.93
N THR A 215 -3.46 3.68 -8.99
CA THR A 215 -4.33 2.96 -8.04
C THR A 215 -3.88 3.10 -6.60
N LEU A 216 -4.87 2.99 -5.72
CA LEU A 216 -4.75 2.85 -4.28
C LEU A 216 -5.22 1.45 -3.90
N PHE A 217 -4.34 0.70 -3.24
CA PHE A 217 -4.68 -0.47 -2.46
C PHE A 217 -5.03 -0.04 -1.04
N ALA A 218 -6.10 -0.61 -0.49
CA ALA A 218 -6.50 -0.42 0.89
C ALA A 218 -6.91 -1.77 1.49
N SER A 219 -6.21 -2.19 2.54
CA SER A 219 -6.63 -3.29 3.41
C SER A 219 -6.87 -2.73 4.81
N GLU A 220 -8.02 -3.05 5.37
CA GLU A 220 -8.47 -2.59 6.67
C GLU A 220 -9.29 -3.70 7.30
N ARG A 221 -9.13 -3.91 8.60
CA ARG A 221 -10.00 -4.84 9.33
C ARG A 221 -11.32 -4.14 9.67
N HIS A 222 -12.42 -4.67 9.15
CA HIS A 222 -13.74 -4.11 9.42
C HIS A 222 -14.42 -4.87 10.56
N THR A 223 -14.70 -4.17 11.65
CA THR A 223 -15.64 -4.65 12.67
C THR A 223 -17.06 -4.31 12.21
N VAL A 224 -17.79 -5.29 11.68
CA VAL A 224 -19.16 -5.10 11.20
C VAL A 224 -20.14 -5.48 12.30
N ALA A 225 -20.91 -4.51 12.80
CA ALA A 225 -22.02 -4.76 13.71
C ALA A 225 -23.32 -4.89 12.92
N TYR A 226 -23.87 -6.10 12.80
CA TYR A 226 -25.21 -6.33 12.26
C TYR A 226 -26.19 -6.60 13.41
N SER A 227 -27.35 -5.93 13.39
CA SER A 227 -28.43 -6.22 14.34
C SER A 227 -29.42 -7.21 13.72
N PRO A 228 -29.48 -8.50 14.16
CA PRO A 228 -30.44 -9.47 13.67
C PRO A 228 -31.89 -9.23 14.17
N GLY A 229 -32.26 -7.98 14.46
CA GLY A 229 -33.56 -7.58 14.99
C GLY A 229 -33.48 -7.09 16.45
N ALA A 230 -34.60 -7.13 17.17
CA ALA A 230 -34.75 -6.54 18.51
C ALA A 230 -33.90 -7.18 19.63
N TYR A 231 -33.10 -8.21 19.32
CA TYR A 231 -32.42 -9.05 20.30
C TYR A 231 -30.92 -8.75 20.48
N GLY A 232 -30.38 -7.74 19.80
CA GLY A 232 -29.02 -7.24 20.06
C GLY A 232 -28.25 -6.88 18.79
N TRP A 233 -26.98 -6.55 19.00
CA TRP A 233 -25.98 -6.36 17.95
C TRP A 233 -25.07 -7.59 17.92
N VAL A 234 -24.85 -8.15 16.74
CA VAL A 234 -23.79 -9.13 16.49
C VAL A 234 -22.64 -8.38 15.86
N ILE A 235 -21.51 -8.38 16.54
CA ILE A 235 -20.26 -7.87 15.99
C ILE A 235 -19.58 -9.06 15.31
N VAL A 236 -19.49 -9.00 13.99
CA VAL A 236 -18.66 -9.90 13.19
C VAL A 236 -17.44 -9.10 12.77
N ASP A 237 -16.28 -9.52 13.22
CA ASP A 237 -15.04 -9.13 12.55
C ASP A 237 -14.98 -9.98 11.28
N ASP A 238 -15.33 -9.37 10.14
CA ASP A 238 -15.18 -10.01 8.84
C ASP A 238 -13.87 -9.51 8.23
N ASP A 239 -12.99 -10.45 7.91
CA ASP A 239 -11.74 -10.18 7.20
C ASP A 239 -12.03 -10.07 5.70
N PHE A 240 -12.38 -8.85 5.26
CA PHE A 240 -12.60 -8.57 3.84
C PHE A 240 -11.26 -8.53 3.08
N PRO A 241 -11.23 -9.05 1.83
CA PRO A 241 -10.05 -8.91 0.99
C PRO A 241 -9.75 -7.43 0.78
N GLY A 242 -8.45 -7.10 0.66
CA GLY A 242 -8.06 -5.73 0.36
C GLY A 242 -8.69 -5.25 -0.95
N LEU A 243 -8.99 -3.96 -1.01
CA LEU A 243 -9.60 -3.31 -2.15
C LEU A 243 -8.54 -2.61 -2.99
N ILE A 244 -8.71 -2.65 -4.31
CA ILE A 244 -7.88 -1.88 -5.23
C ILE A 244 -8.75 -0.97 -6.08
N MET A 245 -8.49 0.32 -6.00
CA MET A 245 -9.32 1.38 -6.56
C MET A 245 -8.45 2.31 -7.40
N SER A 246 -8.99 2.85 -8.48
CA SER A 246 -8.27 3.85 -9.27
C SER A 246 -8.56 5.24 -8.73
N PHE A 247 -7.53 6.08 -8.70
CA PHE A 247 -7.68 7.53 -8.54
C PHE A 247 -7.58 8.26 -9.90
N GLN A 248 -7.80 7.55 -11.02
CA GLN A 248 -7.92 8.17 -12.34
C GLN A 248 -9.40 8.43 -12.65
N ARG A 249 -9.74 9.67 -13.02
CA ARG A 249 -11.12 10.04 -13.38
C ARG A 249 -11.53 9.40 -14.72
N THR A 250 -12.81 9.07 -14.87
CA THR A 250 -13.35 8.53 -16.13
C THR A 250 -13.20 9.52 -17.28
N LYS A 251 -13.41 10.80 -16.99
CA LYS A 251 -13.20 11.97 -17.84
C LYS A 251 -12.68 13.12 -16.99
N GLU A 252 -12.03 14.09 -17.60
CA GLU A 252 -11.60 15.31 -16.90
C GLU A 252 -12.83 16.03 -16.32
N GLY A 253 -12.81 16.34 -15.02
CA GLY A 253 -13.93 16.96 -14.30
C GLY A 253 -15.11 16.03 -13.95
N ALA A 254 -15.04 14.72 -14.24
CA ALA A 254 -16.09 13.78 -13.84
C ALA A 254 -16.03 13.43 -12.34
N GLU A 255 -17.19 13.12 -11.75
CA GLU A 255 -17.26 12.64 -10.35
C GLU A 255 -16.81 11.17 -10.21
N GLY A 256 -16.83 10.38 -11.28
CA GLY A 256 -16.52 8.94 -11.24
C GLY A 256 -15.04 8.57 -11.43
N TRP A 257 -14.63 7.47 -10.79
CA TRP A 257 -13.33 6.81 -10.95
C TRP A 257 -13.35 5.73 -12.04
N ARG A 258 -12.21 5.49 -12.69
CA ARG A 258 -12.06 4.36 -13.63
C ARG A 258 -12.07 3.04 -12.86
N ASN A 259 -12.76 2.04 -13.41
CA ASN A 259 -12.79 0.71 -12.81
C ASN A 259 -11.42 0.03 -12.89
N VAL A 260 -11.08 -0.75 -11.86
CA VAL A 260 -9.92 -1.65 -11.86
C VAL A 260 -10.41 -3.07 -12.10
N LYS A 261 -9.79 -3.76 -13.06
CA LYS A 261 -10.10 -5.15 -13.40
C LYS A 261 -8.93 -6.06 -13.06
N ALA A 262 -9.22 -7.14 -12.32
CA ALA A 262 -8.29 -8.25 -12.14
C ALA A 262 -8.25 -9.13 -13.39
N ILE A 263 -7.06 -9.43 -13.88
CA ILE A 263 -6.80 -10.37 -14.97
C ILE A 263 -6.09 -11.58 -14.36
N PRO A 264 -6.79 -12.70 -14.16
CA PRO A 264 -6.18 -13.90 -13.58
C PRO A 264 -5.03 -14.41 -14.45
N ARG A 265 -3.94 -14.82 -13.81
CA ARG A 265 -2.89 -15.62 -14.40
C ARG A 265 -3.14 -17.08 -14.08
N VAL A 266 -2.98 -17.94 -15.08
CA VAL A 266 -3.20 -19.38 -14.96
C VAL A 266 -1.94 -20.13 -15.35
N THR A 267 -1.66 -21.20 -14.60
CA THR A 267 -0.59 -22.15 -14.91
C THR A 267 -0.94 -22.99 -16.13
N SER A 268 0.01 -23.76 -16.65
CA SER A 268 -0.22 -24.75 -17.72
C SER A 268 -1.25 -25.82 -17.35
N LYS A 269 -1.56 -25.99 -16.06
CA LYS A 269 -2.59 -26.91 -15.56
C LYS A 269 -3.98 -26.27 -15.42
N GLY A 270 -4.14 -25.00 -15.78
CA GLY A 270 -5.41 -24.26 -15.67
C GLY A 270 -5.73 -23.75 -14.25
N VAL A 271 -4.77 -23.80 -13.32
CA VAL A 271 -4.93 -23.31 -11.94
C VAL A 271 -4.55 -21.83 -11.88
N VAL A 272 -5.37 -21.00 -11.23
CA VAL A 272 -5.08 -19.59 -10.98
C VAL A 272 -3.88 -19.47 -10.04
N CYS A 273 -2.91 -18.64 -10.41
CA CYS A 273 -1.65 -18.52 -9.67
C CYS A 273 -1.25 -17.05 -9.42
N GLY A 274 -2.24 -16.17 -9.35
CA GLY A 274 -2.08 -14.73 -9.18
C GLY A 274 -2.92 -13.94 -10.19
N ALA A 275 -2.89 -12.61 -10.09
CA ALA A 275 -3.58 -11.73 -11.01
C ALA A 275 -2.75 -10.48 -11.32
N VAL A 276 -2.96 -9.94 -12.52
CA VAL A 276 -2.51 -8.59 -12.87
C VAL A 276 -3.72 -7.68 -12.89
N TYR A 277 -3.62 -6.54 -12.22
CA TYR A 277 -4.69 -5.57 -12.13
C TYR A 277 -4.46 -4.47 -13.16
N LYS A 278 -5.53 -4.01 -13.80
CA LYS A 278 -5.46 -2.93 -14.79
C LYS A 278 -6.59 -1.94 -14.59
N VAL A 279 -6.26 -0.65 -14.66
CA VAL A 279 -7.24 0.44 -14.75
C VAL A 279 -7.86 0.41 -16.15
N ALA A 280 -9.19 0.52 -16.24
CA ALA A 280 -9.91 0.61 -17.51
C ALA A 280 -9.44 1.82 -18.33
N SER A 281 -9.45 1.71 -19.66
CA SER A 281 -9.15 2.84 -20.53
C SER A 281 -10.21 3.94 -20.41
N ALA A 282 -9.82 5.18 -20.71
CA ALA A 282 -10.80 6.26 -20.90
C ALA A 282 -11.81 5.85 -21.98
N GLN A 283 -13.10 6.10 -21.76
CA GLN A 283 -14.09 5.97 -22.82
C GLN A 283 -13.93 7.16 -23.78
N ASN A 284 -13.40 6.93 -24.99
CA ASN A 284 -13.46 7.91 -26.07
C ASN A 284 -14.93 8.05 -26.50
N MET A 285 -15.43 9.28 -26.55
CA MET A 285 -16.81 9.57 -26.97
C MET A 285 -16.88 10.22 -28.37
N ASP A 286 -15.92 9.92 -29.25
CA ASP A 286 -15.92 10.36 -30.65
C ASP A 286 -16.33 9.21 -31.60
N SER A 287 -17.46 8.57 -31.29
CA SER A 287 -18.18 7.74 -32.25
C SER A 287 -19.66 7.68 -31.88
N ALA A 288 -20.38 8.74 -32.19
CA ALA A 288 -21.82 8.74 -32.42
C ALA A 288 -22.15 9.78 -33.50
#